data_AF-A0A662WB89-F1
#
_entry.id   AF-A0A662WB89-F1
#
_cell.length_a   1.000
_cell.length_b   1.000
_cell.length_c   1.000
_cell.angle_alpha   90.00
_cell.angle_beta   90.00
_cell.angle_gamma   90.00
#
_symmetry.space_group_name_H-M   'P 1'
#
loop_
_entity.id
_entity.type
_entity.pdbx_description
1 polymer ?
#
loop_
_entity_poly.entity_id
_entity_poly.type
_entity_poly.pdbx_seq_one_letter_code
_entity_poly.pdbx_strand_id
1 'polypeptide(L)' 'MAVIDLNCEYHGLSRLQLMENAGKALAEEIRKRFDEGKITIFAGLGNNGGDAFVAARHLSNFDIEVFLLGKTSEIKT' A
#
# COMPACT_ATOMS: atom_id res chain seq x y z
N MET A 1 -5.95 -8.50 12.98
CA MET A 1 -6.14 -8.53 11.51
C MET A 1 -5.70 -9.83 10.87
N ALA A 2 -4.54 -10.42 11.24
CA ALA A 2 -4.01 -11.63 10.59
C ALA A 2 -4.99 -12.81 10.42
N VAL A 3 -5.88 -13.05 11.40
CA VAL A 3 -6.91 -14.12 11.29
C VAL A 3 -7.90 -13.84 10.15
N ILE A 4 -8.27 -12.57 9.93
CA ILE A 4 -9.19 -12.19 8.86
C ILE A 4 -8.52 -12.38 7.50
N ASP A 5 -7.26 -11.94 7.37
CA ASP A 5 -6.49 -12.09 6.12
C ASP A 5 -6.31 -13.58 5.75
N LEU A 6 -6.05 -14.43 6.76
CA LEU A 6 -5.97 -15.88 6.60
C LEU A 6 -7.29 -16.50 6.14
N ASN A 7 -8.41 -16.04 6.70
CA ASN A 7 -9.74 -16.52 6.28
C ASN A 7 -10.06 -16.08 4.85
N CYS A 8 -9.73 -14.84 4.46
CA CYS A 8 -9.88 -14.38 3.08
C CYS A 8 -9.07 -15.25 2.12
N GLU A 9 -7.82 -15.55 2.46
CA GLU A 9 -6.95 -16.43 1.68
C GLU A 9 -7.53 -17.84 1.55
N TYR A 10 -8.04 -18.40 2.65
CA TYR A 10 -8.77 -19.67 2.65
C TYR A 10 -9.98 -19.67 1.72
N HIS A 11 -10.69 -18.54 1.62
CA HIS A 11 -11.83 -18.34 0.72
C HIS A 11 -11.44 -17.93 -0.72
N GLY A 12 -10.16 -17.97 -1.08
CA GLY A 12 -9.67 -17.73 -2.43
C GLY A 12 -9.29 -16.28 -2.75
N LEU A 13 -9.30 -15.38 -1.76
CA LEU A 13 -8.78 -14.02 -1.88
C LEU A 13 -7.34 -13.98 -1.38
N SER A 14 -6.39 -14.01 -2.31
CA SER A 14 -4.96 -13.95 -1.97
C SER A 14 -4.61 -12.68 -1.21
N ARG A 15 -3.56 -12.75 -0.38
CA ARG A 15 -3.04 -11.57 0.35
C ARG A 15 -2.63 -10.42 -0.57
N LEU A 16 -2.13 -10.74 -1.77
CA LEU A 16 -1.80 -9.72 -2.78
C LEU A 16 -3.07 -8.98 -3.27
N GLN A 17 -4.19 -9.67 -3.44
CA GLN A 17 -5.46 -9.02 -3.77
C GLN A 17 -5.99 -8.16 -2.62
N LEU A 18 -5.83 -8.61 -1.36
CA LEU A 18 -6.20 -7.81 -0.20
C LEU A 18 -5.38 -6.51 -0.13
N MET A 19 -4.05 -6.61 -0.33
CA MET A 19 -3.13 -5.46 -0.39
C MET A 19 -3.47 -4.52 -1.56
N GLU A 20 -3.76 -5.08 -2.73
CA GLU A 20 -4.19 -4.31 -3.90
C GLU A 20 -5.44 -3.48 -3.61
N ASN A 21 -6.43 -4.10 -2.97
CA ASN A 21 -7.69 -3.44 -2.61
C ASN A 21 -7.46 -2.34 -1.55
N ALA A 22 -6.64 -2.61 -0.54
CA ALA A 22 -6.34 -1.65 0.52
C ALA A 22 -5.62 -0.41 -0.01
N GLY A 23 -4.54 -0.59 -0.78
CA GLY A 23 -3.78 0.53 -1.36
C GLY A 23 -4.59 1.30 -2.39
N LYS A 24 -5.41 0.63 -3.21
CA LYS A 24 -6.34 1.29 -4.14
C LYS A 24 -7.35 2.17 -3.40
N ALA A 25 -7.98 1.66 -2.34
CA ALA A 25 -8.94 2.43 -1.56
C ALA A 25 -8.31 3.68 -0.92
N LEU A 26 -7.06 3.57 -0.45
CA LEU A 26 -6.30 4.72 0.05
C LEU A 26 -6.06 5.77 -1.05
N ALA A 27 -5.63 5.33 -2.24
CA ALA A 27 -5.42 6.23 -3.38
C ALA A 27 -6.73 6.92 -3.82
N GLU A 28 -7.85 6.21 -3.81
CA GLU A 28 -9.17 6.78 -4.13
C GLU A 28 -9.57 7.86 -3.12
N GLU A 29 -9.34 7.66 -1.82
CA GLU A 29 -9.64 8.68 -0.81
C GLU A 29 -8.76 9.93 -0.92
N ILE A 30 -7.50 9.76 -1.33
CA ILE A 30 -6.61 10.90 -1.58
C ILE A 30 -7.14 11.71 -2.78
N ARG A 31 -7.51 11.04 -3.87
CA ARG A 31 -8.07 11.69 -5.07
C ARG A 31 -9.39 12.43 -4.85
N LYS A 32 -10.18 12.02 -3.86
CA LYS A 32 -11.41 12.75 -3.51
C LYS A 32 -11.13 14.12 -2.87
N ARG A 33 -9.91 14.35 -2.39
CA ARG A 33 -9.52 15.54 -1.61
C ARG A 33 -8.54 16.43 -2.35
N PHE A 34 -7.77 15.85 -3.27
CA PHE A 34 -6.72 16.52 -4.01
C PHE A 34 -6.75 16.05 -5.46
N ASP A 35 -6.60 16.99 -6.40
CA ASP A 35 -6.52 16.69 -7.83
C ASP A 35 -5.07 16.57 -8.32
N GLU A 36 -4.14 17.28 -7.66
CA GLU A 36 -2.70 17.31 -7.96
C GLU A 36 -1.88 17.66 -6.70
N GLY A 37 -0.56 17.55 -6.80
CA GLY A 37 0.37 17.97 -5.75
C GLY A 37 1.52 16.99 -5.52
N LYS A 38 2.35 17.31 -4.52
CA LYS A 38 3.45 16.45 -4.06
C LYS A 38 3.00 15.61 -2.88
N ILE A 39 3.23 14.30 -2.95
CA ILE A 39 2.89 13.33 -1.90
C ILE A 39 4.16 12.62 -1.46
N THR A 40 4.46 12.71 -0.17
CA THR A 40 5.52 11.92 0.46
C THR A 40 4.92 10.75 1.23
N ILE A 41 5.32 9.54 0.87
CA ILE A 41 4.84 8.29 1.47
C ILE A 41 5.95 7.67 2.32
N PHE A 42 5.64 7.35 3.57
CA PHE A 42 6.52 6.59 4.45
C PHE A 42 6.01 5.15 4.57
N ALA A 43 6.67 4.23 3.89
CA ALA A 43 6.31 2.81 3.86
C ALA A 43 7.18 2.03 4.86
N GLY A 44 6.58 1.15 5.67
CA GLY A 44 7.33 0.20 6.50
C GLY A 44 7.75 -1.06 5.72
N LEU A 45 8.45 -1.99 6.36
CA LEU A 45 8.84 -3.28 5.77
C LEU A 45 7.74 -4.37 5.83
N GLY A 46 6.56 -4.06 6.38
CA GLY A 46 5.45 -4.99 6.56
C GLY A 46 4.34 -4.83 5.52
N ASN A 47 3.18 -5.45 5.78
CA ASN A 47 2.01 -5.41 4.89
C ASN A 47 1.57 -3.97 4.54
N ASN A 48 1.51 -3.08 5.53
CA ASN A 48 1.17 -1.67 5.30
C ASN A 48 2.15 -0.95 4.36
N GLY A 49 3.41 -1.39 4.31
CA GLY A 49 4.37 -0.90 3.32
C GLY A 49 3.97 -1.30 1.91
N GLY A 50 3.57 -2.55 1.73
CA GLY A 50 3.00 -3.04 0.47
C GLY A 50 1.74 -2.26 0.07
N ASP A 51 0.81 -2.02 1.00
CA ASP A 51 -0.38 -1.20 0.75
C ASP A 51 0.01 0.21 0.29
N ALA A 52 1.06 0.80 0.90
CA ALA A 52 1.58 2.11 0.55
C ALA A 52 2.19 2.14 -0.85
N PHE A 53 2.93 1.10 -1.27
CA PHE A 53 3.43 0.97 -2.64
C PHE A 53 2.31 0.78 -3.66
N VAL A 54 1.26 0.03 -3.32
CA VAL A 54 0.05 -0.08 -4.15
C VAL A 54 -0.59 1.30 -4.30
N ALA A 55 -0.79 2.03 -3.19
CA ALA A 55 -1.36 3.37 -3.22
C ALA A 55 -0.52 4.33 -4.06
N ALA A 56 0.82 4.29 -3.90
CA ALA A 56 1.77 5.08 -4.69
C ALA A 56 1.61 4.82 -6.19
N ARG A 57 1.52 3.55 -6.60
CA ARG A 57 1.30 3.16 -8.00
C ARG A 57 -0.05 3.65 -8.50
N HIS A 58 -1.11 3.56 -7.70
CA HIS A 58 -2.40 4.10 -8.09
C HIS A 58 -2.33 5.61 -8.22
N LEU A 59 -1.60 6.34 -7.37
CA LEU A 59 -1.44 7.80 -7.41
C LEU A 59 -0.36 8.30 -8.38
N SER A 60 0.00 7.53 -9.41
CA SER A 60 1.10 7.87 -10.34
C SER A 60 0.93 9.19 -11.10
N ASN A 61 -0.24 9.82 -11.04
CA ASN A 61 -0.50 11.15 -11.59
C ASN A 61 -0.10 12.31 -10.66
N PHE A 62 0.32 12.02 -9.43
CA PHE A 62 0.90 12.97 -8.48
C PHE A 62 2.43 12.92 -8.53
N ASP A 63 3.09 13.96 -8.02
CA ASP A 63 4.52 13.91 -7.74
C ASP A 63 4.76 13.11 -6.44
N ILE A 64 5.14 11.84 -6.59
CA ILE A 64 5.22 10.88 -5.49
C ILE A 64 6.68 10.62 -5.11
N GLU A 65 6.98 10.73 -3.82
CA GLU A 65 8.25 10.31 -3.23
C GLU A 65 7.99 9.28 -2.14
N VAL A 66 8.59 8.08 -2.26
CA VAL A 66 8.40 6.98 -1.28
C VAL A 66 9.69 6.75 -0.49
N PHE A 67 9.58 6.83 0.83
CA PHE A 67 10.63 6.46 1.77
C PHE A 67 10.30 5.10 2.39
N LEU A 68 11.15 4.11 2.11
CA LEU A 68 11.08 2.81 2.78
C LEU A 68 11.81 2.89 4.13
N LEU A 69 11.06 2.80 5.21
CA LEU A 69 11.53 2.85 6.58
C LEU A 69 11.81 1.45 7.10
N GLY A 70 13.07 1.17 7.40
CA GLY A 70 13.51 -0.07 8.03
C GLY A 70 15.01 -0.28 7.87
N LYS A 71 15.53 -1.34 8.50
CA LYS A 71 16.93 -1.72 8.30
C LYS A 71 17.07 -2.45 6.97
N THR A 72 18.13 -2.16 6.23
CA THR A 72 18.43 -2.84 4.97
C THR A 72 18.50 -4.36 5.12
N SER A 73 18.99 -4.86 6.26
CA SER A 73 19.07 -6.29 6.58
C SER A 73 17.71 -6.99 6.77
N GLU A 74 16.63 -6.22 6.93
CA GLU A 74 15.27 -6.74 7.17
C GLU A 74 14.40 -6.68 5.91
N ILE A 75 14.93 -6.16 4.80
CA ILE A 75 14.24 -6.15 3.50
C ILE A 75 14.14 -7.61 3.01
N LYS A 76 12.91 -8.04 2.72
CA LYS A 76 12.61 -9.37 2.18
C LYS A 76 12.22 -9.23 0.71
N THR A 77 12.80 -10.06 -0.15
CA THR A 77 12.45 -10.21 -1.57
C THR A 77 11.59 -11.45 -1.78
#